data_AF-A0A2D9GBH5-F1
#
_entry.id   AF-A0A2D9GBH5-F1
#
_cell.length_a   1.000
_cell.length_b   1.000
_cell.length_c   1.000
_cell.angle_alpha   90.00
_cell.angle_beta   90.00
_cell.angle_gamma   90.00
#
_symmetry.space_group_name_H-M   'P 1'
#
loop_
_entity.id
_entity.type
_entity.pdbx_description
1 polymer ?
#
loop_
_entity_poly.entity_id
_entity_poly.type
_entity_poly.pdbx_seq_one_letter_code
_entity_poly.pdbx_strand_id
1 'polypeptide(L)'
;MKKVLLLIFFVPFFGYTQQSKGEPNRPMSVPSGNIIKSNSIIIDNVPIYIWHRGCGPTALGMIIGYYDLHGYYDLYDDSTLLQTNNINTLIASDEHYNDYSIPEDYYPNLLQDMSETGVPHQNNSIADFMKTSMSSCGNYWGWSWASDIGTAFEDYISYRNPNYITNTEYEYYSGNSWDEYKTEIDNNRPVIILVDTDGDGSTDHFVVGVGYDNSTQEFGCYDTWDSNLHWYSWRQIGNGINYGIYGFNKFNIDKIFTEVEDDLTIKKLYKIIDISGKKVNKKQNTPLFYLYDNGTVEKKIIIE
;
A
#
# COMPACT_ATOMS: atom_id res chain seq x y z
N MET A 1 -39.38 -9.87 49.13
CA MET A 1 -39.28 -10.04 47.66
C MET A 1 -38.38 -8.93 47.11
N LYS A 2 -37.10 -9.23 46.84
CA LYS A 2 -36.16 -8.25 46.27
C LYS A 2 -36.42 -8.15 44.76
N LYS A 3 -36.79 -6.98 44.27
CA LYS A 3 -36.90 -6.68 42.84
C LYS A 3 -35.48 -6.54 42.30
N VAL A 4 -35.06 -7.48 41.45
CA VAL A 4 -33.85 -7.35 40.64
C VAL A 4 -34.22 -6.47 39.44
N LEU A 5 -33.61 -5.29 39.37
CA LEU A 5 -33.74 -4.39 38.22
C LEU A 5 -32.78 -4.92 37.15
N LEU A 6 -33.32 -5.54 36.10
CA LEU A 6 -32.54 -5.99 34.95
C LEU A 6 -32.33 -4.78 34.03
N LEU A 7 -31.16 -4.13 34.15
CA LEU A 7 -30.71 -3.15 33.16
C LEU A 7 -30.24 -3.91 31.92
N ILE A 8 -31.08 -3.96 30.89
CA ILE A 8 -30.70 -4.40 29.56
C ILE A 8 -29.97 -3.24 28.91
N PHE A 9 -28.63 -3.31 28.87
CA PHE A 9 -27.84 -2.46 28.00
C PHE A 9 -28.06 -2.92 26.55
N PHE A 10 -28.91 -2.20 25.82
CA PHE A 10 -28.90 -2.26 24.37
C PHE A 10 -27.64 -1.50 23.89
N VAL A 11 -26.59 -2.24 23.55
CA VAL A 11 -25.51 -1.72 22.71
C VAL A 11 -25.96 -1.97 21.27
N PRO A 12 -26.25 -0.94 20.46
CA PRO A 12 -26.47 -1.16 19.04
C PRO A 12 -25.11 -1.52 18.43
N PHE A 13 -24.91 -2.81 18.18
CA PHE A 13 -23.78 -3.31 17.40
C PHE A 13 -24.07 -2.99 15.93
N PHE A 14 -23.82 -1.76 15.50
CA PHE A 14 -23.55 -1.50 14.07
C PHE A 14 -22.10 -1.90 13.83
N GLY A 15 -21.86 -3.21 13.78
CA GLY A 15 -20.59 -3.76 13.33
C GLY A 15 -20.51 -3.54 11.83
N TYR A 16 -20.11 -2.34 11.41
CA TYR A 16 -19.70 -2.11 10.03
C TYR A 16 -18.60 -3.13 9.73
N THR A 17 -18.86 -4.02 8.77
CA THR A 17 -17.86 -4.99 8.31
C THR A 17 -16.64 -4.22 7.81
N GLN A 18 -15.43 -4.67 8.12
CA GLN A 18 -14.16 -4.05 7.68
C GLN A 18 -13.48 -4.90 6.59
N GLN A 19 -14.29 -5.56 5.77
CA GLN A 19 -13.82 -6.42 4.68
C GLN A 19 -13.98 -5.72 3.34
N SER A 20 -13.06 -5.98 2.43
CA SER A 20 -13.34 -5.83 1.02
C SER A 20 -14.24 -6.98 0.53
N LYS A 21 -15.12 -6.63 -0.39
CA LYS A 21 -16.03 -7.49 -1.15
C LYS A 21 -15.89 -7.26 -2.67
N GLY A 22 -14.87 -6.51 -3.07
CA GLY A 22 -14.74 -5.93 -4.40
C GLY A 22 -14.49 -6.97 -5.48
N GLU A 23 -15.39 -6.98 -6.45
CA GLU A 23 -15.34 -7.82 -7.65
C GLU A 23 -14.23 -7.40 -8.62
N PRO A 24 -13.83 -8.27 -9.58
CA PRO A 24 -12.80 -7.95 -10.57
C PRO A 24 -13.12 -6.76 -11.48
N ASN A 25 -14.40 -6.42 -11.64
CA ASN A 25 -14.86 -5.33 -12.49
C ASN A 25 -15.74 -4.37 -11.69
N ARG A 26 -15.60 -3.06 -11.95
CA ARG A 26 -16.47 -2.03 -11.39
C ARG A 26 -17.95 -2.37 -11.68
N PRO A 27 -18.81 -2.51 -10.65
CA PRO A 27 -20.24 -2.69 -10.86
C PRO A 27 -20.84 -1.48 -11.59
N MET A 28 -21.82 -1.71 -12.46
CA MET A 28 -22.43 -0.64 -13.27
C MET A 28 -23.11 0.45 -12.42
N SER A 29 -23.54 0.13 -11.20
CA SER A 29 -24.13 1.05 -10.23
C SER A 29 -23.09 1.91 -9.50
N VAL A 30 -21.81 1.51 -9.49
CA VAL A 30 -20.74 2.20 -8.78
C VAL A 30 -20.18 3.32 -9.65
N PRO A 31 -20.19 4.58 -9.18
CA PRO A 31 -19.73 5.71 -9.97
C PRO A 31 -18.20 5.70 -10.14
N SER A 32 -17.74 6.20 -11.29
CA SER A 32 -16.31 6.37 -11.56
C SER A 32 -15.70 7.63 -10.94
N GLY A 33 -16.45 8.41 -10.18
CA GLY A 33 -15.94 9.67 -9.63
C GLY A 33 -15.56 10.68 -10.71
N ASN A 34 -14.86 11.75 -10.32
CA ASN A 34 -14.29 12.70 -11.27
C ASN A 34 -12.92 12.21 -11.75
N ILE A 35 -12.52 12.52 -12.99
CA ILE A 35 -11.24 12.06 -13.57
C ILE A 35 -10.24 13.19 -13.87
N ILE A 36 -10.64 14.46 -13.69
CA ILE A 36 -9.78 15.62 -13.95
C ILE A 36 -9.91 16.61 -12.79
N LYS A 37 -8.78 17.04 -12.24
CA LYS A 37 -8.66 18.14 -11.28
C LYS A 37 -7.61 19.14 -11.74
N SER A 38 -7.83 20.42 -11.43
CA SER A 38 -6.96 21.51 -11.86
C SER A 38 -6.01 22.02 -10.76
N ASN A 39 -6.32 21.77 -9.49
CA ASN A 39 -5.55 22.25 -8.33
C ASN A 39 -5.38 21.15 -7.27
N SER A 40 -4.78 20.02 -7.67
CA SER A 40 -4.56 18.87 -6.80
C SER A 40 -3.09 18.64 -6.47
N ILE A 41 -2.82 18.09 -5.28
CA ILE A 41 -1.54 17.47 -4.94
C ILE A 41 -1.64 15.97 -5.23
N ILE A 42 -0.65 15.42 -5.91
CA ILE A 42 -0.62 14.01 -6.33
C ILE A 42 0.80 13.49 -6.12
N ILE A 43 0.92 12.28 -5.58
CA ILE A 43 2.19 11.55 -5.50
C ILE A 43 2.53 11.02 -6.89
N ASP A 44 3.72 11.37 -7.38
CA ASP A 44 4.22 10.87 -8.65
C ASP A 44 4.71 9.42 -8.53
N ASN A 45 4.67 8.68 -9.64
CA ASN A 45 5.27 7.34 -9.80
C ASN A 45 4.73 6.25 -8.84
N VAL A 46 3.47 6.34 -8.41
CA VAL A 46 2.76 5.19 -7.84
C VAL A 46 2.37 4.26 -8.99
N PRO A 47 2.77 2.98 -8.99
CA PRO A 47 2.41 2.05 -10.06
C PRO A 47 0.91 1.77 -10.05
N ILE A 48 0.36 1.45 -11.22
CA ILE A 48 -1.08 1.30 -11.40
C ILE A 48 -1.37 -0.16 -11.77
N TYR A 49 -1.95 -0.89 -10.81
CA TYR A 49 -2.32 -2.30 -10.99
C TYR A 49 -3.85 -2.43 -11.02
N ILE A 50 -4.33 -3.24 -11.95
CA ILE A 50 -5.71 -3.67 -12.08
C ILE A 50 -5.93 -4.91 -11.20
N TRP A 51 -7.15 -5.08 -10.73
CA TRP A 51 -7.58 -6.13 -9.82
C TRP A 51 -7.03 -7.49 -10.26
N HIS A 52 -6.30 -8.14 -9.36
CA HIS A 52 -5.78 -9.48 -9.52
C HIS A 52 -6.03 -10.30 -8.25
N ARG A 53 -7.09 -11.11 -8.28
CA ARG A 53 -7.53 -12.03 -7.21
C ARG A 53 -7.83 -11.39 -5.86
N GLY A 54 -8.11 -10.08 -5.84
CA GLY A 54 -8.55 -9.33 -4.67
C GLY A 54 -8.08 -7.88 -4.72
N CYS A 55 -8.93 -6.93 -4.34
CA CYS A 55 -8.55 -5.52 -4.36
C CYS A 55 -7.54 -5.17 -3.25
N GLY A 56 -7.63 -5.84 -2.09
CA GLY A 56 -6.66 -5.72 -0.99
C GLY A 56 -5.23 -6.04 -1.42
N PRO A 57 -4.91 -7.27 -1.86
CA PRO A 57 -3.56 -7.61 -2.27
C PRO A 57 -3.10 -6.82 -3.50
N THR A 58 -4.02 -6.46 -4.42
CA THR A 58 -3.69 -5.59 -5.57
C THR A 58 -3.27 -4.19 -5.12
N ALA A 59 -4.03 -3.57 -4.22
CA ALA A 59 -3.73 -2.25 -3.66
C ALA A 59 -2.42 -2.27 -2.85
N LEU A 60 -2.20 -3.32 -2.06
CA LEU A 60 -0.95 -3.48 -1.33
C LEU A 60 0.25 -3.72 -2.26
N GLY A 61 0.05 -4.43 -3.37
CA GLY A 61 1.05 -4.54 -4.42
C GLY A 61 1.47 -3.19 -4.98
N MET A 62 0.53 -2.25 -5.17
CA MET A 62 0.87 -0.88 -5.61
C MET A 62 1.68 -0.11 -4.57
N ILE A 63 1.34 -0.23 -3.28
CA ILE A 63 2.12 0.38 -2.18
C ILE A 63 3.56 -0.17 -2.15
N ILE A 64 3.70 -1.49 -2.20
CA ILE A 64 5.02 -2.14 -2.17
C ILE A 64 5.81 -1.80 -3.43
N GLY A 65 5.15 -1.80 -4.59
CA GLY A 65 5.77 -1.40 -5.86
C GLY A 65 6.19 0.07 -5.87
N TYR A 66 5.46 0.96 -5.19
CA TYR A 66 5.87 2.34 -4.98
C TYR A 66 7.18 2.39 -4.18
N TYR A 67 7.27 1.71 -3.04
CA TYR A 67 8.51 1.66 -2.26
C TYR A 67 9.68 1.04 -3.04
N ASP A 68 9.41 0.01 -3.83
CA ASP A 68 10.40 -0.62 -4.71
C ASP A 68 11.05 0.40 -5.66
N LEU A 69 10.25 1.26 -6.29
CA LEU A 69 10.74 2.35 -7.15
C LEU A 69 11.46 3.47 -6.38
N HIS A 70 11.22 3.59 -5.06
CA HIS A 70 11.67 4.70 -4.22
C HIS A 70 12.72 4.28 -3.20
N GLY A 71 13.66 3.45 -3.62
CA GLY A 71 14.88 3.14 -2.87
C GLY A 71 14.92 1.76 -2.24
N TYR A 72 13.86 0.96 -2.37
CA TYR A 72 13.76 -0.41 -1.82
C TYR A 72 13.70 -1.46 -2.95
N TYR A 73 14.67 -1.41 -3.88
CA TYR A 73 14.67 -2.08 -5.20
C TYR A 73 14.70 -3.63 -5.22
N ASP A 74 14.44 -4.29 -4.10
CA ASP A 74 14.46 -5.75 -3.93
C ASP A 74 13.13 -6.31 -3.38
N LEU A 75 12.08 -5.48 -3.32
CA LEU A 75 10.75 -5.89 -2.92
C LEU A 75 10.01 -6.64 -4.05
N TYR A 76 10.36 -6.37 -5.31
CA TYR A 76 9.88 -7.10 -6.48
C TYR A 76 11.04 -7.59 -7.38
N ASP A 77 10.84 -8.73 -8.05
CA ASP A 77 11.85 -9.32 -8.96
C ASP A 77 11.78 -8.75 -10.40
N ASP A 78 10.77 -7.95 -10.70
CA ASP A 78 10.52 -7.34 -12.02
C ASP A 78 10.20 -5.86 -11.86
N SER A 79 10.30 -5.09 -12.95
CA SER A 79 9.95 -3.68 -12.95
C SER A 79 8.49 -3.49 -12.55
N THR A 80 8.27 -2.75 -11.47
CA THR A 80 6.95 -2.44 -10.91
C THR A 80 6.19 -1.34 -11.66
N LEU A 81 6.80 -0.70 -12.66
CA LEU A 81 6.14 0.32 -13.48
C LEU A 81 4.90 -0.19 -14.25
N LEU A 82 4.83 -1.50 -14.51
CA LEU A 82 3.73 -2.14 -15.24
C LEU A 82 3.32 -3.41 -14.50
N GLN A 83 2.03 -3.72 -14.53
CA GLN A 83 1.51 -4.98 -14.04
C GLN A 83 1.84 -6.13 -15.01
N THR A 84 2.95 -6.83 -14.77
CA THR A 84 3.34 -8.02 -15.54
C THR A 84 2.77 -9.29 -14.92
N ASN A 85 2.90 -10.43 -15.61
CA ASN A 85 2.54 -11.73 -15.02
C ASN A 85 3.37 -12.03 -13.76
N ASN A 86 4.62 -11.58 -13.69
CA ASN A 86 5.44 -11.76 -12.49
C ASN A 86 4.93 -10.92 -11.32
N ILE A 87 4.54 -9.67 -11.58
CA ILE A 87 3.84 -8.83 -10.58
C ILE A 87 2.56 -9.51 -10.11
N ASN A 88 1.76 -10.08 -11.02
CA ASN A 88 0.55 -10.81 -10.66
C ASN A 88 0.83 -12.04 -9.78
N THR A 89 1.87 -12.81 -10.08
CA THR A 89 2.28 -13.94 -9.24
C THR A 89 2.66 -13.49 -7.82
N LEU A 90 3.35 -12.35 -7.68
CA LEU A 90 3.73 -11.80 -6.38
C LEU A 90 2.54 -11.16 -5.64
N ILE A 91 1.54 -10.63 -6.34
CA ILE A 91 0.28 -10.14 -5.74
C ILE A 91 -0.55 -11.33 -5.23
N ALA A 92 -0.84 -12.30 -6.07
CA ALA A 92 -1.60 -13.50 -5.72
C ALA A 92 -1.18 -14.67 -6.63
N SER A 93 -0.40 -15.59 -6.07
CA SER A 93 0.19 -16.71 -6.81
C SER A 93 -0.87 -17.72 -7.27
N ASP A 94 -0.50 -18.60 -8.21
CA ASP A 94 -1.37 -19.72 -8.59
C ASP A 94 -1.52 -20.74 -7.46
N GLU A 95 -0.51 -20.88 -6.60
CA GLU A 95 -0.61 -21.72 -5.39
C GLU A 95 -1.65 -21.14 -4.42
N HIS A 96 -1.66 -19.83 -4.19
CA HIS A 96 -2.70 -19.13 -3.43
C HIS A 96 -4.10 -19.40 -3.99
N TYR A 97 -4.27 -19.22 -5.30
CA TYR A 97 -5.56 -19.46 -5.95
C TYR A 97 -6.02 -20.92 -5.81
N ASN A 98 -5.12 -21.88 -6.02
CA ASN A 98 -5.45 -23.30 -5.90
C ASN A 98 -5.81 -23.71 -4.47
N ASP A 99 -5.15 -23.13 -3.47
CA ASP A 99 -5.36 -23.49 -2.06
C ASP A 99 -6.62 -22.87 -1.47
N TYR A 100 -6.93 -21.61 -1.82
CA TYR A 100 -7.92 -20.81 -1.10
C TYR A 100 -9.10 -20.34 -1.94
N SER A 101 -9.10 -20.58 -3.26
CA SER A 101 -10.11 -19.98 -4.14
C SER A 101 -10.81 -20.96 -5.06
N ILE A 102 -10.45 -22.24 -5.02
CA ILE A 102 -11.06 -23.27 -5.88
C ILE A 102 -11.88 -24.26 -5.04
N PRO A 103 -13.19 -24.42 -5.31
CA PRO A 103 -14.00 -23.60 -6.22
C PRO A 103 -14.23 -22.18 -5.67
N GLU A 104 -14.42 -21.21 -6.56
CA GLU A 104 -14.74 -19.84 -6.15
C GLU A 104 -16.08 -19.81 -5.43
N ASP A 105 -16.14 -19.07 -4.33
CA ASP A 105 -17.31 -18.92 -3.50
C ASP A 105 -17.75 -17.46 -3.37
N TYR A 106 -19.00 -17.26 -3.01
CA TYR A 106 -19.61 -15.94 -2.97
C TYR A 106 -20.64 -15.88 -1.85
N TYR A 107 -20.77 -14.72 -1.21
CA TYR A 107 -21.74 -14.52 -0.15
C TYR A 107 -23.17 -14.91 -0.61
N PRO A 108 -23.96 -15.64 0.21
CA PRO A 108 -23.69 -16.01 1.60
C PRO A 108 -23.03 -17.38 1.80
N ASN A 109 -22.62 -18.08 0.74
CA ASN A 109 -22.21 -19.48 0.83
C ASN A 109 -20.68 -19.60 0.82
N LEU A 110 -20.06 -19.51 2.00
CA LEU A 110 -18.61 -19.67 2.15
C LEU A 110 -18.28 -21.17 2.08
N LEU A 111 -17.31 -21.54 1.26
CA LEU A 111 -16.82 -22.91 1.11
C LEU A 111 -15.53 -23.07 1.92
N GLN A 112 -15.34 -24.24 2.54
CA GLN A 112 -14.09 -24.52 3.23
C GLN A 112 -12.97 -24.77 2.23
N ASP A 113 -11.79 -24.26 2.53
CA ASP A 113 -10.60 -24.36 1.68
C ASP A 113 -9.41 -25.00 2.43
N MET A 114 -8.20 -24.92 1.85
CA MET A 114 -6.99 -25.50 2.45
C MET A 114 -6.57 -24.88 3.79
N SER A 115 -7.02 -23.66 4.10
CA SER A 115 -6.78 -23.01 5.39
C SER A 115 -7.51 -23.70 6.55
N GLU A 116 -8.56 -24.48 6.28
CA GLU A 116 -9.27 -25.30 7.29
C GLU A 116 -9.05 -26.80 7.12
N THR A 117 -8.88 -27.27 5.89
CA THR A 117 -9.00 -28.70 5.56
C THR A 117 -7.70 -29.40 5.22
N GLY A 118 -6.61 -28.65 5.03
CA GLY A 118 -5.38 -29.17 4.43
C GLY A 118 -4.08 -28.64 5.03
N VAL A 119 -2.99 -28.91 4.31
CA VAL A 119 -1.69 -28.30 4.54
C VAL A 119 -1.45 -27.36 3.38
N PRO A 120 -1.64 -26.03 3.56
CA PRO A 120 -1.43 -25.09 2.48
C PRO A 120 0.05 -25.01 2.10
N HIS A 121 0.31 -24.43 0.93
CA HIS A 121 1.66 -24.04 0.53
C HIS A 121 2.25 -22.98 1.49
N GLN A 122 3.56 -22.75 1.38
CA GLN A 122 4.22 -21.68 2.12
C GLN A 122 3.93 -20.34 1.47
N ASN A 123 3.60 -19.32 2.28
CA ASN A 123 3.34 -17.96 1.79
C ASN A 123 4.41 -17.50 0.80
N ASN A 124 3.99 -17.12 -0.39
CA ASN A 124 4.88 -16.62 -1.43
C ASN A 124 4.31 -15.43 -2.22
N SER A 125 3.09 -15.01 -1.89
CA SER A 125 2.43 -13.85 -2.48
C SER A 125 1.78 -12.96 -1.43
N ILE A 126 1.53 -11.70 -1.77
CA ILE A 126 0.89 -10.71 -0.89
C ILE A 126 -0.46 -11.22 -0.37
N ALA A 127 -1.23 -11.87 -1.23
CA ALA A 127 -2.52 -12.46 -0.88
C ALA A 127 -2.42 -13.53 0.22
N ASP A 128 -1.32 -14.29 0.29
CA ASP A 128 -1.08 -15.25 1.38
C ASP A 128 -0.88 -14.53 2.72
N PHE A 129 -0.02 -13.52 2.74
CA PHE A 129 0.24 -12.73 3.95
C PHE A 129 -1.00 -11.94 4.40
N MET A 130 -1.83 -11.50 3.44
CA MET A 130 -3.09 -10.79 3.71
C MET A 130 -4.26 -11.72 4.05
N LYS A 131 -4.07 -13.04 3.94
CA LYS A 131 -5.13 -14.04 4.15
C LYS A 131 -6.33 -13.86 3.23
N THR A 132 -6.07 -13.37 2.02
CA THR A 132 -7.10 -13.18 1.00
C THR A 132 -7.76 -14.52 0.70
N SER A 133 -9.10 -14.52 0.59
CA SER A 133 -9.90 -15.72 0.30
C SER A 133 -9.83 -16.88 1.28
N MET A 134 -9.11 -16.77 2.40
CA MET A 134 -9.02 -17.86 3.37
C MET A 134 -10.34 -18.03 4.13
N SER A 135 -10.99 -19.18 3.97
CA SER A 135 -12.26 -19.53 4.61
C SER A 135 -12.17 -19.53 6.13
N SER A 136 -11.01 -19.93 6.69
CA SER A 136 -10.73 -19.87 8.14
C SER A 136 -10.81 -18.44 8.72
N CYS A 137 -10.70 -17.41 7.87
CA CYS A 137 -10.83 -16.00 8.23
C CYS A 137 -12.19 -15.40 7.80
N GLY A 138 -13.09 -16.21 7.26
CA GLY A 138 -14.38 -15.77 6.74
C GLY A 138 -14.25 -14.89 5.49
N ASN A 139 -13.19 -15.07 4.70
CA ASN A 139 -12.98 -14.35 3.45
C ASN A 139 -13.47 -15.21 2.30
N TYR A 140 -14.44 -14.69 1.54
CA TYR A 140 -14.84 -15.27 0.25
C TYR A 140 -13.76 -15.00 -0.82
N TRP A 141 -13.96 -15.52 -2.03
CA TRP A 141 -13.17 -15.17 -3.20
C TRP A 141 -12.87 -13.66 -3.32
N GLY A 142 -11.59 -13.28 -3.35
CA GLY A 142 -11.10 -11.90 -3.41
C GLY A 142 -11.25 -11.04 -2.14
N TRP A 143 -11.88 -11.55 -1.08
CA TRP A 143 -12.12 -10.78 0.15
C TRP A 143 -10.89 -10.74 1.04
N SER A 144 -10.71 -9.66 1.79
CA SER A 144 -9.65 -9.50 2.78
C SER A 144 -10.11 -8.52 3.87
N TRP A 145 -9.56 -8.66 5.08
CA TRP A 145 -9.84 -7.74 6.18
C TRP A 145 -8.87 -6.57 6.19
N ALA A 146 -9.37 -5.37 6.53
CA ALA A 146 -8.50 -4.21 6.69
C ALA A 146 -7.47 -4.37 7.80
N SER A 147 -7.78 -5.16 8.83
CA SER A 147 -6.86 -5.49 9.93
C SER A 147 -5.67 -6.33 9.50
N ASP A 148 -5.75 -7.05 8.38
CA ASP A 148 -4.66 -7.88 7.87
C ASP A 148 -3.69 -7.08 6.98
N ILE A 149 -4.06 -5.88 6.49
CA ILE A 149 -3.23 -5.09 5.57
C ILE A 149 -1.88 -4.71 6.16
N GLY A 150 -1.87 -4.15 7.38
CA GLY A 150 -0.63 -3.72 8.03
C GLY A 150 0.32 -4.90 8.26
N THR A 151 -0.18 -5.97 8.88
CA THR A 151 0.60 -7.19 9.12
C THR A 151 1.11 -7.81 7.82
N ALA A 152 0.28 -7.85 6.76
CA ALA A 152 0.69 -8.40 5.47
C ALA A 152 1.81 -7.60 4.81
N PHE A 153 1.79 -6.27 4.93
CA PHE A 153 2.87 -5.40 4.46
C PHE A 153 4.19 -5.73 5.17
N GLU A 154 4.15 -5.78 6.51
CA GLU A 154 5.33 -6.02 7.34
C GLU A 154 5.91 -7.42 7.10
N ASP A 155 5.05 -8.44 7.06
CA ASP A 155 5.47 -9.83 6.84
C ASP A 155 6.00 -10.06 5.42
N TYR A 156 5.34 -9.52 4.39
CA TYR A 156 5.82 -9.64 3.01
C TYR A 156 7.17 -8.93 2.83
N ILE A 157 7.34 -7.72 3.38
CA ILE A 157 8.61 -7.01 3.30
C ILE A 157 9.72 -7.78 4.02
N SER A 158 9.45 -8.30 5.22
CA SER A 158 10.41 -9.13 5.96
C SER A 158 10.78 -10.40 5.19
N TYR A 159 9.83 -11.02 4.51
CA TYR A 159 10.05 -12.15 3.61
C TYR A 159 10.97 -11.79 2.42
N ARG A 160 10.79 -10.60 1.82
CA ARG A 160 11.61 -10.12 0.70
C ARG A 160 13.00 -9.67 1.14
N ASN A 161 13.08 -8.87 2.19
CA ASN A 161 14.32 -8.43 2.80
C ASN A 161 14.16 -8.16 4.30
N PRO A 162 14.71 -9.03 5.17
CA PRO A 162 14.57 -8.89 6.63
C PRO A 162 15.37 -7.74 7.24
N ASN A 163 16.14 -6.97 6.45
CA ASN A 163 16.88 -5.80 6.92
C ASN A 163 16.06 -4.50 6.88
N TYR A 164 14.84 -4.55 6.34
CA TYR A 164 13.93 -3.41 6.34
C TYR A 164 13.10 -3.41 7.61
N ILE A 165 13.00 -2.23 8.23
CA ILE A 165 12.12 -1.98 9.36
C ILE A 165 10.86 -1.33 8.81
N THR A 166 9.72 -1.95 9.07
CA THR A 166 8.42 -1.45 8.64
C THR A 166 7.64 -0.93 9.83
N ASN A 167 6.82 0.11 9.59
CA ASN A 167 5.83 0.57 10.56
C ASN A 167 4.52 0.83 9.81
N THR A 168 3.44 0.24 10.30
CA THR A 168 2.10 0.44 9.76
C THR A 168 1.14 0.97 10.83
N GLU A 169 0.24 1.85 10.42
CA GLU A 169 -0.78 2.41 11.30
C GLU A 169 -2.13 2.46 10.59
N TYR A 170 -3.21 2.26 11.33
CA TYR A 170 -4.57 2.40 10.81
C TYR A 170 -5.24 3.66 11.37
N GLU A 171 -5.70 4.54 10.49
CA GLU A 171 -6.46 5.74 10.84
C GLU A 171 -7.94 5.53 10.52
N TYR A 172 -8.78 5.58 11.55
CA TYR A 172 -10.23 5.58 11.34
C TYR A 172 -10.71 6.93 10.82
N TYR A 173 -11.78 6.94 10.02
CA TYR A 173 -12.41 8.18 9.62
C TYR A 173 -12.83 9.00 10.86
N SER A 174 -12.39 10.26 10.91
CA SER A 174 -12.67 11.18 12.02
C SER A 174 -12.66 12.62 11.53
N GLY A 175 -12.94 13.58 12.43
CA GLY A 175 -12.83 15.00 12.09
C GLY A 175 -11.41 15.45 11.73
N ASN A 176 -10.39 14.74 12.20
CA ASN A 176 -8.98 15.06 11.96
C ASN A 176 -8.35 14.19 10.86
N SER A 177 -8.98 13.09 10.45
CA SER A 177 -8.39 12.12 9.53
C SER A 177 -8.08 12.70 8.15
N TRP A 178 -8.71 13.82 7.77
CA TRP A 178 -8.36 14.55 6.55
C TRP A 178 -6.96 15.17 6.61
N ASP A 179 -6.58 15.74 7.76
CA ASP A 179 -5.26 16.33 7.93
C ASP A 179 -4.17 15.25 8.05
N GLU A 180 -4.50 14.11 8.67
CA GLU A 180 -3.65 12.92 8.69
C GLU A 180 -3.39 12.39 7.28
N TYR A 181 -4.45 12.25 6.47
CA TYR A 181 -4.33 11.81 5.07
C TYR A 181 -3.45 12.76 4.25
N LYS A 182 -3.70 14.08 4.32
CA LYS A 182 -2.86 15.06 3.63
C LYS A 182 -1.41 15.00 4.08
N THR A 183 -1.16 14.78 5.38
CA THR A 183 0.21 14.64 5.90
C THR A 183 0.94 13.47 5.24
N GLU A 184 0.28 12.33 5.04
CA GLU A 184 0.87 11.21 4.30
C GLU A 184 1.18 11.59 2.85
N ILE A 185 0.20 12.17 2.14
CA ILE A 185 0.37 12.59 0.73
C ILE A 185 1.48 13.63 0.57
N ASP A 186 1.54 14.64 1.44
CA ASP A 186 2.57 15.70 1.43
C ASP A 186 3.98 15.15 1.69
N ASN A 187 4.10 14.00 2.35
CA ASN A 187 5.35 13.30 2.56
C ASN A 187 5.63 12.21 1.51
N ASN A 188 4.88 12.18 0.40
CA ASN A 188 4.97 11.16 -0.65
C ASN A 188 4.74 9.74 -0.12
N ARG A 189 3.80 9.56 0.81
CA ARG A 189 3.41 8.23 1.31
C ARG A 189 1.99 7.92 0.83
N PRO A 190 1.82 7.05 -0.20
CA PRO A 190 0.51 6.60 -0.60
C PRO A 190 -0.11 5.73 0.51
N VAL A 191 -1.44 5.70 0.57
CA VAL A 191 -2.20 4.96 1.60
C VAL A 191 -3.19 4.00 0.97
N ILE A 192 -3.67 3.01 1.73
CA ILE A 192 -4.79 2.17 1.31
C ILE A 192 -6.03 2.58 2.08
N ILE A 193 -7.07 3.01 1.36
CA ILE A 193 -8.33 3.48 1.91
C ILE A 193 -9.38 2.37 1.77
N LEU A 194 -10.07 2.05 2.87
CA LEU A 194 -11.25 1.20 2.85
C LEU A 194 -12.49 2.06 2.63
N VAL A 195 -13.25 1.73 1.60
CA VAL A 195 -14.43 2.48 1.16
C VAL A 195 -15.67 1.60 1.05
N ASP A 196 -16.82 2.27 1.04
CA ASP A 196 -18.14 1.79 0.64
C ASP A 196 -18.45 2.36 -0.75
N THR A 197 -18.22 1.59 -1.81
CA THR A 197 -18.27 2.10 -3.18
C THR A 197 -19.67 2.38 -3.69
N ASP A 198 -20.68 1.63 -3.23
CA ASP A 198 -22.07 1.74 -3.69
C ASP A 198 -22.99 2.53 -2.76
N GLY A 199 -22.48 2.91 -1.57
CA GLY A 199 -23.18 3.71 -0.59
C GLY A 199 -24.23 2.93 0.19
N ASP A 200 -24.11 1.61 0.34
CA ASP A 200 -25.05 0.80 1.11
C ASP A 200 -24.85 0.90 2.64
N GLY A 201 -23.80 1.61 3.07
CA GLY A 201 -23.42 1.75 4.47
C GLY A 201 -22.49 0.65 4.97
N SER A 202 -21.95 -0.21 4.10
CA SER A 202 -21.00 -1.28 4.42
C SER A 202 -19.75 -1.15 3.55
N THR A 203 -18.58 -1.49 4.10
CA THR A 203 -17.38 -1.48 3.28
C THR A 203 -17.39 -2.63 2.29
N ASP A 204 -16.76 -2.39 1.15
CA ASP A 204 -16.69 -3.34 0.05
C ASP A 204 -15.39 -3.24 -0.77
N HIS A 205 -14.55 -2.20 -0.63
CA HIS A 205 -13.41 -2.07 -1.53
C HIS A 205 -12.20 -1.37 -0.92
N PHE A 206 -11.01 -1.80 -1.35
CA PHE A 206 -9.75 -1.12 -1.07
C PHE A 206 -9.28 -0.36 -2.30
N VAL A 207 -8.86 0.89 -2.09
CA VAL A 207 -8.30 1.76 -3.12
C VAL A 207 -6.99 2.39 -2.64
N VAL A 208 -6.11 2.77 -3.56
CA VAL A 208 -4.83 3.41 -3.22
C VAL A 208 -4.99 4.92 -3.30
N GLY A 209 -4.97 5.61 -2.16
CA GLY A 209 -5.00 7.06 -2.07
C GLY A 209 -3.63 7.64 -2.44
N VAL A 210 -3.61 8.51 -3.45
CA VAL A 210 -2.38 9.08 -4.02
C VAL A 210 -2.41 10.59 -4.15
N GLY A 211 -3.52 11.24 -3.79
CA GLY A 211 -3.63 12.68 -3.97
C GLY A 211 -4.83 13.30 -3.28
N TYR A 212 -4.86 14.62 -3.23
CA TYR A 212 -5.97 15.38 -2.68
C TYR A 212 -6.22 16.69 -3.43
N ASP A 213 -7.48 17.12 -3.42
CA ASP A 213 -7.90 18.49 -3.75
C ASP A 213 -8.49 19.13 -2.50
N ASN A 214 -7.80 20.11 -1.93
CA ASN A 214 -8.22 20.74 -0.68
C ASN A 214 -9.37 21.74 -0.88
N SER A 215 -9.60 22.22 -2.11
CA SER A 215 -10.66 23.19 -2.39
C SER A 215 -12.05 22.54 -2.37
N THR A 216 -12.13 21.31 -2.86
CA THR A 216 -13.36 20.51 -2.90
C THR A 216 -13.41 19.40 -1.85
N GLN A 217 -12.32 19.24 -1.10
CA GLN A 217 -12.15 18.20 -0.08
C GLN A 217 -12.37 16.79 -0.68
N GLU A 218 -11.63 16.48 -1.74
CA GLU A 218 -11.66 15.19 -2.43
C GLU A 218 -10.32 14.47 -2.35
N PHE A 219 -10.33 13.15 -2.26
CA PHE A 219 -9.14 12.31 -2.41
C PHE A 219 -9.09 11.73 -3.82
N GLY A 220 -7.87 11.62 -4.36
CA GLY A 220 -7.57 10.96 -5.63
C GLY A 220 -7.05 9.54 -5.35
N CYS A 221 -7.57 8.54 -6.05
CA CYS A 221 -7.15 7.16 -5.89
C CYS A 221 -7.08 6.35 -7.18
N TYR A 222 -6.30 5.26 -7.14
CA TYR A 222 -6.42 4.13 -8.05
C TYR A 222 -7.33 3.09 -7.41
N ASP A 223 -8.40 2.72 -8.12
CA ASP A 223 -9.48 1.90 -7.58
C ASP A 223 -9.41 0.42 -8.00
N THR A 224 -8.29 0.00 -8.58
CA THR A 224 -8.04 -1.36 -9.08
C THR A 224 -8.91 -1.80 -10.26
N TRP A 225 -9.87 -1.01 -10.76
CA TRP A 225 -10.72 -1.45 -11.87
C TRP A 225 -10.30 -0.93 -13.23
N ASP A 226 -9.65 0.23 -13.26
CA ASP A 226 -9.03 0.76 -14.47
C ASP A 226 -7.76 1.57 -14.13
N SER A 227 -7.12 2.14 -15.15
CA SER A 227 -5.84 2.82 -15.02
C SER A 227 -5.95 4.34 -14.82
N ASN A 228 -7.16 4.87 -14.64
CA ASN A 228 -7.36 6.30 -14.44
C ASN A 228 -7.26 6.65 -12.95
N LEU A 229 -6.87 7.90 -12.69
CA LEU A 229 -6.99 8.51 -11.37
C LEU A 229 -8.42 9.00 -11.16
N HIS A 230 -9.10 8.46 -10.15
CA HIS A 230 -10.47 8.80 -9.81
C HIS A 230 -10.52 9.66 -8.55
N TRP A 231 -11.51 10.53 -8.47
CA TRP A 231 -11.65 11.50 -7.39
C TRP A 231 -13.02 11.40 -6.74
N TYR A 232 -13.03 11.31 -5.40
CA TYR A 232 -14.22 11.17 -4.59
C TYR A 232 -14.19 12.10 -3.37
N SER A 233 -15.36 12.53 -2.90
CA SER A 233 -15.46 13.43 -1.75
C SER A 233 -15.00 12.74 -0.46
N TRP A 234 -14.20 13.44 0.36
CA TRP A 234 -13.79 12.95 1.68
C TRP A 234 -14.97 12.99 2.65
N ARG A 235 -15.69 11.88 2.76
CA ARG A 235 -16.88 11.74 3.60
C ARG A 235 -16.88 10.39 4.28
N GLN A 236 -17.44 10.34 5.49
CA GLN A 236 -17.63 9.08 6.20
C GLN A 236 -18.60 8.18 5.42
N ILE A 237 -18.36 6.88 5.48
CA ILE A 237 -19.32 5.84 5.10
C ILE A 237 -20.74 6.10 5.61
N GLY A 238 -21.74 5.80 4.77
CA GLY A 238 -23.15 5.90 5.14
C GLY A 238 -24.09 5.77 3.94
N ASN A 239 -25.38 5.52 4.20
CA ASN A 239 -26.36 5.27 3.17
C ASN A 239 -26.43 6.41 2.13
N GLY A 240 -26.24 6.07 0.85
CA GLY A 240 -26.20 6.99 -0.28
C GLY A 240 -24.89 7.78 -0.42
N ILE A 241 -23.84 7.42 0.33
CA ILE A 241 -22.51 8.04 0.24
C ILE A 241 -21.55 7.07 -0.45
N ASN A 242 -21.59 7.07 -1.77
CA ASN A 242 -20.68 6.28 -2.58
C ASN A 242 -19.23 6.73 -2.34
N TYR A 243 -18.33 5.75 -2.26
CA TYR A 243 -16.94 5.88 -1.82
C TYR A 243 -16.80 6.51 -0.43
N GLY A 244 -17.80 6.33 0.43
CA GLY A 244 -17.72 6.74 1.82
C GLY A 244 -16.58 6.01 2.52
N ILE A 245 -15.76 6.75 3.23
CA ILE A 245 -14.51 6.25 3.81
C ILE A 245 -14.80 5.67 5.19
N TYR A 246 -14.28 4.47 5.43
CA TYR A 246 -14.25 3.87 6.75
C TYR A 246 -12.96 4.22 7.51
N GLY A 247 -11.81 4.13 6.83
CA GLY A 247 -10.48 4.42 7.37
C GLY A 247 -9.39 4.10 6.35
N PHE A 248 -8.13 4.29 6.72
CA PHE A 248 -6.99 4.03 5.84
C PHE A 248 -5.74 3.56 6.57
N ASN A 249 -4.88 2.83 5.85
CA ASN A 249 -3.58 2.35 6.34
C ASN A 249 -2.47 3.30 5.90
N LYS A 250 -1.60 3.68 6.83
CA LYS A 250 -0.34 4.40 6.62
C LYS A 250 0.80 3.40 6.62
N PHE A 251 1.81 3.63 5.78
CA PHE A 251 2.93 2.71 5.59
C PHE A 251 4.24 3.48 5.67
N ASN A 252 5.25 2.91 6.33
CA ASN A 252 6.62 3.38 6.29
C ASN A 252 7.59 2.20 6.20
N ILE A 253 8.69 2.41 5.46
CA ILE A 253 9.86 1.52 5.47
C ILE A 253 11.08 2.37 5.81
N ASP A 254 11.89 1.88 6.74
CA ASP A 254 13.22 2.41 7.07
C ASP A 254 14.29 1.34 6.82
N LYS A 255 15.50 1.76 6.46
CA LYS A 255 16.66 0.87 6.34
C LYS A 255 17.43 0.82 7.65
N ILE A 256 17.82 -0.38 8.07
CA ILE A 256 18.90 -0.52 9.05
C ILE A 256 20.21 -0.15 8.36
N PHE A 257 20.67 1.08 8.55
CA PHE A 257 22.08 1.39 8.32
C PHE A 257 22.86 0.73 9.46
N THR A 258 23.37 -0.47 9.22
CA THR A 258 24.45 -0.97 10.06
C THR A 258 25.68 -0.11 9.72
N GLU A 259 26.03 0.81 10.62
CA GLU A 259 27.24 1.67 10.55
C GLU A 259 28.57 0.87 10.51
N VAL A 260 28.52 -0.45 10.24
CA VAL A 260 29.66 -1.37 10.33
C VAL A 260 30.16 -1.82 8.94
N GLU A 261 29.46 -1.54 7.84
CA GLU A 261 29.94 -1.90 6.49
C GLU A 261 30.60 -0.77 5.69
N ASP A 262 30.52 0.49 6.14
CA ASP A 262 30.98 1.64 5.33
C ASP A 262 32.38 2.20 5.69
N ASP A 263 33.02 1.71 6.77
CA ASP A 263 34.33 2.23 7.22
C ASP A 263 35.53 1.31 6.93
N LEU A 264 35.33 0.17 6.26
CA LEU A 264 36.42 -0.78 5.94
C LEU A 264 36.61 -1.10 4.46
N THR A 265 35.74 -0.61 3.55
CA THR A 265 36.17 -0.49 2.16
C THR A 265 37.12 0.69 2.07
N ILE A 266 38.42 0.41 1.92
CA ILE A 266 39.45 1.43 1.72
C ILE A 266 39.01 2.29 0.52
N LYS A 267 38.41 3.44 0.81
CA LYS A 267 37.86 4.36 -0.17
C LYS A 267 38.99 4.85 -1.08
N LYS A 268 39.19 4.22 -2.24
CA LYS A 268 40.32 4.54 -3.10
C LYS A 268 39.93 5.69 -4.02
N LEU A 269 40.70 6.77 -3.97
CA LEU A 269 40.47 7.91 -4.84
C LEU A 269 40.58 7.47 -6.31
N TYR A 270 39.48 7.56 -7.04
CA TYR A 270 39.41 7.23 -8.46
C TYR A 270 39.78 8.43 -9.33
N LYS A 271 39.15 9.59 -9.08
CA LYS A 271 39.34 10.79 -9.90
C LYS A 271 38.99 12.07 -9.16
N ILE A 272 39.68 13.16 -9.49
CA ILE A 272 39.29 14.52 -9.08
C ILE A 272 38.81 15.27 -10.32
N ILE A 273 37.67 15.93 -10.21
CA ILE A 273 37.10 16.77 -11.27
C ILE A 273 36.76 18.18 -10.77
N ASP A 274 36.79 19.14 -11.70
CA ASP A 274 36.26 20.49 -11.47
C ASP A 274 34.73 20.54 -11.63
N ILE A 275 34.14 21.71 -11.40
CA ILE A 275 32.69 21.93 -11.53
C ILE A 275 32.16 21.72 -12.96
N SER A 276 33.03 21.72 -13.97
CA SER A 276 32.68 21.42 -15.37
C SER A 276 32.86 19.94 -15.72
N GLY A 277 33.22 19.09 -14.75
CA GLY A 277 33.42 17.66 -14.94
C GLY A 277 34.79 17.26 -15.51
N LYS A 278 35.70 18.21 -15.71
CA LYS A 278 37.03 17.93 -16.28
C LYS A 278 37.96 17.35 -15.23
N LYS A 279 38.78 16.37 -15.62
CA LYS A 279 39.81 15.79 -14.75
C LYS A 279 40.84 16.86 -14.40
N VAL A 280 41.09 17.05 -13.11
CA VAL A 280 42.07 18.02 -12.60
C VAL A 280 42.94 17.39 -11.52
N ASN A 281 44.07 18.03 -11.23
CA ASN A 281 44.86 17.73 -10.04
C ASN A 281 44.33 18.56 -8.85
N LYS A 282 44.72 18.16 -7.63
CA LYS A 282 44.38 18.89 -6.40
C LYS A 282 44.81 20.36 -6.52
N LYS A 283 43.87 21.28 -6.28
CA LYS A 283 44.06 22.74 -6.35
C LYS A 283 43.42 23.40 -5.13
N GLN A 284 44.15 24.34 -4.52
CA GLN A 284 43.64 25.13 -3.38
C GLN A 284 42.66 26.21 -3.86
N ASN A 285 41.85 26.71 -2.92
CA ASN A 285 40.88 27.80 -3.11
C ASN A 285 39.93 27.59 -4.30
N THR A 286 39.69 26.31 -4.65
CA THR A 286 38.82 25.89 -5.77
C THR A 286 37.93 24.74 -5.28
N PRO A 287 36.60 24.78 -5.51
CA PRO A 287 35.73 23.65 -5.23
C PRO A 287 35.99 22.52 -6.23
N LEU A 288 36.31 21.35 -5.70
CA LEU A 288 36.60 20.13 -6.46
C LEU A 288 35.73 18.98 -5.98
N PHE A 289 35.43 18.05 -6.88
CA PHE A 289 34.73 16.80 -6.58
C PHE A 289 35.72 15.64 -6.61
N TYR A 290 35.77 14.87 -5.53
CA TYR A 290 36.59 13.68 -5.36
C TYR A 290 35.69 12.47 -5.52
N LEU A 291 35.90 11.72 -6.59
CA LEU A 291 35.15 10.52 -6.93
C LEU A 291 35.95 9.31 -6.47
N TYR A 292 35.28 8.36 -5.86
CA TYR A 292 35.88 7.16 -5.32
C TYR A 292 35.37 5.92 -6.06
N ASP A 293 36.12 4.83 -5.97
CA ASP A 293 35.82 3.58 -6.67
C ASP A 293 34.53 2.90 -6.20
N ASN A 294 34.11 3.14 -4.96
CA ASN A 294 32.81 2.72 -4.42
C ASN A 294 31.62 3.60 -4.86
N GLY A 295 31.80 4.51 -5.81
CA GLY A 295 30.73 5.36 -6.35
C GLY A 295 30.42 6.61 -5.53
N THR A 296 30.97 6.76 -4.33
CA THR A 296 30.78 7.95 -3.51
C THR A 296 31.50 9.19 -4.07
N VAL A 297 30.96 10.37 -3.79
CA VAL A 297 31.48 11.66 -4.26
C VAL A 297 31.59 12.64 -3.10
N GLU A 298 32.77 13.26 -2.92
CA GLU A 298 32.97 14.32 -1.92
C GLU A 298 33.29 15.65 -2.58
N LYS A 299 32.60 16.72 -2.16
CA LYS A 299 32.92 18.10 -2.54
C LYS A 299 33.88 18.70 -1.52
N LYS A 300 35.07 19.13 -1.94
CA LYS A 300 36.08 19.75 -1.07
C LYS A 300 36.55 21.09 -1.61
N ILE A 301 36.81 22.04 -0.71
CA ILE A 301 37.61 23.24 -0.94
C ILE A 301 38.78 23.18 0.03
N ILE A 302 40.00 23.18 -0.49
CA ILE A 302 41.21 23.18 0.34
C ILE A 302 41.69 24.63 0.40
N ILE A 303 41.60 25.24 1.58
CA ILE A 303 41.96 26.64 1.82
C ILE A 303 43.41 26.69 2.34
N GLU A 304 44.16 27.74 2.00
CA GLU A 304 45.43 28.09 2.66
C GLU A 304 45.20 28.97 3.90
#